data_AF-A0A533RQI0-F1
#
_entry.id   AF-A0A533RQI0-F1
#
_cell.length_a   1.000
_cell.length_b   1.000
_cell.length_c   1.000
_cell.angle_alpha   90.00
_cell.angle_beta   90.00
_cell.angle_gamma   90.00
#
_symmetry.space_group_name_H-M   'P 1'
#
loop_
_entity.id
_entity.type
_entity.pdbx_description
1 polymer ?
#
loop_
_entity_poly.entity_id
_entity_poly.type
_entity_poly.pdbx_seq_one_letter_code
_entity_poly.pdbx_strand_id
1 'polypeptide(L)'
;MHYPDRATLTTLAKPHGWPSMTLYAPTHRAGAEKEQDRIRLKNLLRSACEHLTNDGMRPSEADRFCSPVHELLADDGFWRSTSSGLALFISEDVVTTLVLDAEVPEHAVVGDRFYLRPLMAAHTGERAFFALALDRNGCRLFKGDGSAIEQLPIEDAPASLAEELQYDETQESVQYS
;
A
#
# COMPACT_ATOMS: atom_id res chain seq x y z
N MET A 1 -6.24 2.82 2.88
CA MET A 1 -5.32 2.06 2.02
C MET A 1 -4.98 2.88 0.78
N HIS A 2 -3.95 3.71 0.87
CA HIS A 2 -3.46 4.46 -0.30
C HIS A 2 -2.29 3.68 -0.90
N TYR A 3 -2.60 2.83 -1.88
CA TYR A 3 -1.57 2.16 -2.66
C TYR A 3 -1.11 3.03 -3.83
N PRO A 4 0.14 2.87 -4.30
CA PRO A 4 0.58 3.53 -5.52
C PRO A 4 -0.36 3.17 -6.67
N ASP A 5 -0.68 4.17 -7.49
CA ASP A 5 -1.50 3.95 -8.67
C ASP A 5 -0.74 3.12 -9.72
N ARG A 6 -1.48 2.66 -10.73
CA ARG A 6 -0.90 1.86 -11.82
C ARG A 6 0.20 2.63 -12.57
N ALA A 7 0.08 3.95 -12.69
CA ALA A 7 1.06 4.76 -13.40
C ALA A 7 2.41 4.75 -12.65
N THR A 8 2.39 4.95 -11.34
CA THR A 8 3.55 4.89 -10.46
C THR A 8 4.21 3.52 -10.53
N LEU A 9 3.44 2.44 -10.39
CA LEU A 9 3.99 1.07 -10.49
C LEU A 9 4.62 0.80 -11.87
N THR A 10 4.00 1.31 -12.94
CA THR A 10 4.54 1.15 -14.30
C THR A 10 5.82 1.93 -14.49
N THR A 11 5.94 3.12 -13.89
CA THR A 11 7.18 3.90 -13.88
C THR A 11 8.27 3.13 -13.14
N LEU A 12 8.02 2.71 -11.90
CA LEU A 12 9.00 2.00 -11.07
C LEU A 12 9.44 0.64 -11.68
N ALA A 13 8.59 0.00 -12.48
CA ALA A 13 8.91 -1.27 -13.12
C ALA A 13 9.81 -1.14 -14.36
N LYS A 14 9.96 0.08 -14.91
CA LYS A 14 10.85 0.31 -16.05
C LYS A 14 12.31 0.18 -15.63
N PRO A 15 13.21 -0.17 -16.56
CA PRO A 15 14.65 -0.09 -16.30
C PRO A 15 15.07 1.38 -16.17
N HIS A 16 15.75 1.72 -15.09
CA HIS A 16 16.33 3.05 -14.86
C HIS A 16 17.87 3.05 -14.98
N GLY A 17 18.48 1.87 -15.03
CA GLY A 17 19.94 1.74 -15.09
C GLY A 17 20.59 1.89 -13.73
N TRP A 18 21.92 1.76 -13.69
CA TRP A 18 22.67 1.97 -12.46
C TRP A 18 23.03 3.46 -12.32
N PRO A 19 22.85 4.06 -11.12
CA PRO A 19 22.30 3.44 -9.91
C PRO A 19 20.76 3.51 -9.82
N SER A 20 20.14 2.38 -9.48
CA SER A 20 18.77 2.29 -9.00
C SER A 20 18.78 1.79 -7.56
N MET A 21 18.44 2.67 -6.62
CA MET A 21 18.38 2.38 -5.19
C MET A 21 16.95 2.14 -4.73
N THR A 22 16.75 1.10 -3.93
CA THR A 22 15.49 0.79 -3.26
C THR A 22 15.74 0.61 -1.77
N LEU A 23 15.01 1.36 -0.95
CA LEU A 23 15.03 1.24 0.51
C LEU A 23 13.65 0.84 1.00
N TYR A 24 13.57 -0.18 1.84
CA TYR A 24 12.38 -0.56 2.59
C TYR A 24 12.66 -0.47 4.08
N ALA A 25 11.78 0.20 4.81
CA ALA A 25 11.87 0.31 6.26
C ALA A 25 10.49 0.07 6.88
N PRO A 26 10.35 -0.84 7.87
CA PRO A 26 9.18 -0.85 8.73
C PRO A 26 9.12 0.46 9.54
N THR A 27 7.91 1.00 9.71
CA THR A 27 7.65 2.25 10.44
C THR A 27 6.46 2.12 11.36
N HIS A 28 6.33 3.06 12.30
CA HIS A 28 5.28 3.07 13.30
C HIS A 28 4.48 4.39 13.28
N ARG A 29 3.18 4.29 13.57
CA ARG A 29 2.23 5.42 13.51
C ARG A 29 2.47 6.46 14.61
N ALA A 30 2.88 6.06 15.82
CA ALA A 30 3.06 6.96 16.96
C ALA A 30 4.04 6.39 17.99
N GLY A 31 4.59 7.27 18.83
CA GLY A 31 5.38 6.90 20.00
C GLY A 31 6.88 7.05 19.83
N ALA A 32 7.62 6.58 20.83
CA ALA A 32 9.09 6.62 20.89
C ALA A 32 9.76 5.80 19.78
N GLU A 33 9.02 4.91 19.12
CA GLU A 33 9.47 4.08 18.01
C GLU A 33 9.83 4.88 16.75
N LYS A 34 9.30 6.10 16.59
CA LYS A 34 9.63 6.95 15.42
C LYS A 34 11.10 7.35 15.37
N GLU A 35 11.73 7.56 16.52
CA GLU A 35 13.17 7.83 16.55
C GLU A 35 13.95 6.60 16.09
N GLN A 36 13.49 5.40 16.47
CA GLN A 36 14.06 4.15 16.00
C GLN A 36 13.86 3.95 14.49
N ASP A 37 12.72 4.37 13.95
CA ASP A 37 12.45 4.31 12.51
C ASP A 37 13.36 5.25 11.71
N ARG A 38 13.64 6.46 12.24
CA ARG A 38 14.63 7.39 11.67
C ARG A 38 16.03 6.80 11.68
N ILE A 39 16.44 6.21 12.81
CA ILE A 39 17.74 5.55 12.95
C ILE A 39 17.85 4.39 11.96
N ARG A 40 16.78 3.59 11.80
CA ARG A 40 16.72 2.49 10.83
C ARG A 40 16.93 2.99 9.41
N LEU A 41 16.17 3.99 8.97
CA LEU A 41 16.31 4.54 7.63
C LEU A 41 17.72 5.13 7.41
N LYS A 42 18.28 5.80 8.42
CA LYS A 42 19.65 6.33 8.36
C LYS A 42 20.69 5.22 8.16
N ASN A 43 20.54 4.09 8.83
CA ASN A 43 21.45 2.94 8.68
C ASN A 43 21.30 2.28 7.29
N LEU A 44 20.07 2.11 6.81
CA LEU A 44 19.80 1.61 5.46
C LEU A 44 20.41 2.52 4.39
N LEU A 45 20.22 3.83 4.52
CA LEU A 45 20.80 4.82 3.62
C LEU A 45 22.32 4.73 3.61
N ARG A 46 22.94 4.69 4.80
CA ARG A 46 24.39 4.54 4.91
C ARG A 46 24.90 3.31 4.18
N SER A 47 24.28 2.15 4.38
CA SER A 47 24.66 0.90 3.71
C SER A 47 24.52 1.02 2.18
N ALA A 48 23.46 1.64 1.70
CA ALA A 48 23.25 1.85 0.27
C ALA A 48 24.28 2.82 -0.34
N CYS A 49 24.60 3.93 0.33
CA CYS A 49 25.63 4.85 -0.14
C CYS A 49 27.03 4.19 -0.11
N GLU A 50 27.32 3.36 0.90
CA GLU A 50 28.56 2.56 0.95
C GLU A 50 28.64 1.59 -0.24
N HIS A 51 27.56 0.90 -0.61
CA HIS A 51 27.50 0.07 -1.83
C HIS A 51 27.79 0.87 -3.10
N LEU A 52 27.17 2.04 -3.27
CA LEU A 52 27.44 2.92 -4.42
C LEU A 52 28.93 3.26 -4.55
N THR A 53 29.58 3.60 -3.43
CA THR A 53 31.00 3.93 -3.42
C THR A 53 31.90 2.73 -3.71
N ASN A 54 31.55 1.55 -3.16
CA ASN A 54 32.29 0.31 -3.40
C ASN A 54 32.18 -0.14 -4.87
N ASP A 55 31.06 0.17 -5.53
CA ASP A 55 30.83 -0.10 -6.95
C ASP A 55 31.46 0.97 -7.88
N GLY A 56 32.22 1.91 -7.33
CA GLY A 56 33.06 2.85 -8.10
C GLY A 56 32.50 4.27 -8.22
N MET A 57 31.37 4.58 -7.58
CA MET A 57 30.88 5.97 -7.49
C MET A 57 31.79 6.81 -6.59
N ARG A 58 32.07 8.06 -6.96
CA ARG A 58 32.84 8.95 -6.07
C ARG A 58 32.03 9.27 -4.82
N PRO A 59 32.64 9.41 -3.63
CA PRO A 59 31.91 9.71 -2.40
C PRO A 59 31.00 10.95 -2.48
N SER A 60 31.45 12.02 -3.14
CA SER A 60 30.64 13.23 -3.35
C SER A 60 29.44 13.02 -4.28
N GLU A 61 29.57 12.12 -5.25
CA GLU A 61 28.47 11.77 -6.16
C GLU A 61 27.45 10.88 -5.45
N ALA A 62 27.93 9.94 -4.63
CA ALA A 62 27.07 9.09 -3.80
C ALA A 62 26.29 9.90 -2.77
N ASP A 63 26.95 10.85 -2.09
CA ASP A 63 26.30 11.77 -1.15
C ASP A 63 25.19 12.60 -1.81
N ARG A 64 25.47 13.14 -3.01
CA ARG A 64 24.46 13.86 -3.81
C ARG A 64 23.31 12.95 -4.23
N PHE A 65 23.58 11.72 -4.63
CA PHE A 65 22.54 10.75 -5.00
C PHE A 65 21.67 10.35 -3.79
N CYS A 66 22.28 10.28 -2.60
CA CYS A 66 21.61 9.96 -1.34
C CYS A 66 20.87 11.16 -0.72
N SER A 67 21.06 12.39 -1.23
CA SER A 67 20.50 13.63 -0.65
C SER A 67 18.97 13.63 -0.46
N PRO A 68 18.15 13.07 -1.37
CA PRO A 68 16.69 13.07 -1.17
C PRO A 68 16.27 12.31 0.09
N VAL A 69 17.02 11.28 0.48
CA VAL A 69 16.74 10.51 1.70
C VAL A 69 17.24 11.26 2.94
N HIS A 70 18.33 12.02 2.83
CA HIS A 70 18.79 12.91 3.90
C HIS A 70 17.77 14.01 4.20
N GLU A 71 17.17 14.60 3.17
CA GLU A 71 16.09 15.59 3.31
C GLU A 71 14.87 14.98 4.01
N LEU A 72 14.46 13.76 3.60
CA LEU A 72 13.36 13.04 4.25
C LEU A 72 13.65 12.70 5.72
N LEU A 73 14.89 12.32 6.04
CA LEU A 73 15.31 12.07 7.42
C LEU A 73 15.16 13.31 8.31
N ALA A 74 15.31 14.51 7.76
CA ALA A 74 15.17 15.78 8.47
C ALA A 74 13.71 16.29 8.55
N ASP A 75 12.79 15.76 7.74
CA ASP A 75 11.41 16.22 7.68
C ASP A 75 10.54 15.62 8.80
N ASP A 76 10.48 16.28 9.95
CA ASP A 76 9.60 15.88 11.05
C ASP A 76 8.12 15.82 10.68
N GLY A 77 7.67 16.59 9.67
CA GLY A 77 6.31 16.57 9.15
C GLY A 77 5.99 15.24 8.48
N PHE A 78 6.89 14.76 7.63
CA PHE A 78 6.80 13.45 7.02
C PHE A 78 6.70 12.34 8.07
N TRP A 79 7.59 12.33 9.07
CA TRP A 79 7.59 11.32 10.14
C TRP A 79 6.33 11.33 11.00
N ARG A 80 5.58 12.44 11.06
CA ARG A 80 4.26 12.46 11.71
C ARG A 80 3.20 11.71 10.92
N SER A 81 3.36 11.56 9.61
CA SER A 81 2.40 10.95 8.68
C SER A 81 2.70 9.49 8.31
N THR A 82 3.77 8.89 8.83
CA THR A 82 4.14 7.49 8.53
C THR A 82 3.09 6.50 9.06
N SER A 83 2.96 5.37 8.35
CA SER A 83 2.07 4.26 8.68
C SER A 83 2.90 3.04 9.10
N SER A 84 2.58 1.84 8.60
CA SER A 84 3.26 0.59 8.97
C SER A 84 4.56 0.32 8.20
N GLY A 85 4.77 0.98 7.06
CA GLY A 85 5.96 0.80 6.25
C GLY A 85 6.31 1.99 5.38
N LEU A 86 7.55 1.99 4.91
CA LEU A 86 8.12 3.00 4.04
C LEU A 86 8.92 2.33 2.92
N ALA A 87 8.69 2.77 1.68
CA ALA A 87 9.49 2.41 0.53
C ALA A 87 10.01 3.67 -0.17
N LEU A 88 11.30 3.69 -0.50
CA LEU A 88 11.91 4.73 -1.31
C LEU A 88 12.59 4.14 -2.54
N PHE A 89 12.40 4.81 -3.67
CA PHE A 89 12.99 4.44 -4.96
C PHE A 89 13.71 5.67 -5.51
N ILE A 90 15.04 5.56 -5.70
CA ILE A 90 15.88 6.66 -6.17
C ILE A 90 16.75 6.19 -7.34
N SER A 91 16.72 6.94 -8.42
CA SER A 91 17.58 6.84 -9.61
C SER A 91 17.87 8.25 -10.13
N GLU A 92 18.55 8.39 -11.26
CA GLU A 92 18.82 9.70 -11.85
C GLU A 92 17.55 10.47 -12.25
N ASP A 93 16.52 9.76 -12.72
CA ASP A 93 15.28 10.34 -13.25
C ASP A 93 14.06 10.16 -12.34
N VAL A 94 14.15 9.28 -11.34
CA VAL A 94 13.04 8.97 -10.43
C VAL A 94 13.46 9.11 -8.97
N VAL A 95 12.68 9.90 -8.23
CA VAL A 95 12.65 9.90 -6.76
C VAL A 95 11.20 9.67 -6.35
N THR A 96 10.93 8.59 -5.64
CA THR A 96 9.57 8.24 -5.20
C THR A 96 9.59 7.70 -3.79
N THR A 97 8.79 8.31 -2.92
CA THR A 97 8.60 7.92 -1.53
C THR A 97 7.16 7.43 -1.36
N LEU A 98 6.98 6.21 -0.84
CA LEU A 98 5.68 5.62 -0.58
C LEU A 98 5.56 5.27 0.89
N VAL A 99 4.53 5.81 1.55
CA VAL A 99 4.08 5.35 2.87
C VAL A 99 3.11 4.21 2.66
N LEU A 100 3.36 3.08 3.32
CA LEU A 100 2.62 1.83 3.15
C LEU A 100 1.82 1.52 4.42
N ASP A 101 0.57 1.07 4.23
CA ASP A 101 -0.30 0.61 5.31
C ASP A 101 0.01 -0.84 5.76
N ALA A 102 1.04 -1.46 5.18
CA ALA A 102 1.50 -2.79 5.50
C ALA A 102 2.98 -2.75 5.91
N GLU A 103 3.37 -3.67 6.80
CA GLU A 103 4.77 -3.84 7.19
C GLU A 103 5.60 -4.35 6.00
N VAL A 104 6.84 -3.88 5.90
CA VAL A 104 7.81 -4.27 4.87
C VAL A 104 9.13 -4.66 5.54
N PRO A 105 9.93 -5.55 4.91
CA PRO A 105 11.23 -5.90 5.44
C PRO A 105 12.15 -4.68 5.53
N GLU A 106 13.03 -4.66 6.53
CA GLU A 106 14.17 -3.75 6.57
C GLU A 106 15.20 -4.17 5.51
N HIS A 107 15.31 -3.41 4.42
CA HIS A 107 16.13 -3.82 3.27
C HIS A 107 16.63 -2.65 2.43
N ALA A 108 17.88 -2.74 1.96
CA ALA A 108 18.49 -1.79 1.04
C ALA A 108 19.10 -2.54 -0.15
N VAL A 109 18.78 -2.10 -1.36
CA VAL A 109 19.30 -2.65 -2.62
C VAL A 109 19.74 -1.52 -3.52
N VAL A 110 20.88 -1.72 -4.18
CA VAL A 110 21.37 -0.87 -5.27
C VAL A 110 21.65 -1.77 -6.46
N GLY A 111 21.17 -1.39 -7.64
CA GLY A 111 21.33 -2.19 -8.86
C GLY A 111 21.02 -1.38 -10.11
N ASP A 112 20.62 -2.07 -11.18
CA ASP A 112 20.18 -1.49 -12.46
C ASP A 112 18.66 -1.26 -12.54
N ARG A 113 17.92 -1.77 -11.56
CA ARG A 113 16.45 -1.73 -11.45
C ARG A 113 16.01 -1.62 -10.00
N PHE A 114 14.80 -1.11 -9.79
CA PHE A 114 14.17 -1.11 -8.48
C PHE A 114 13.74 -2.51 -8.04
N TYR A 115 13.88 -2.79 -6.74
CA TYR A 115 13.47 -4.05 -6.14
C TYR A 115 12.01 -4.00 -5.70
N LEU A 116 11.07 -4.40 -6.56
CA LEU A 116 9.63 -4.21 -6.30
C LEU A 116 8.94 -5.34 -5.53
N ARG A 117 9.63 -6.46 -5.25
CA ARG A 117 9.00 -7.67 -4.69
C ARG A 117 8.27 -7.40 -3.36
N PRO A 118 8.84 -6.69 -2.37
CA PRO A 118 8.14 -6.40 -1.13
C PRO A 118 6.93 -5.49 -1.34
N LEU A 119 7.02 -4.52 -2.26
CA LEU A 119 5.89 -3.65 -2.62
C LEU A 119 4.74 -4.46 -3.23
N MET A 120 5.04 -5.43 -4.10
CA MET A 120 4.01 -6.28 -4.71
C MET A 120 3.34 -7.21 -3.69
N ALA A 121 4.11 -7.75 -2.75
CA ALA A 121 3.57 -8.55 -1.65
C ALA A 121 2.63 -7.69 -0.77
N ALA A 122 3.07 -6.49 -0.40
CA ALA A 122 2.27 -5.53 0.35
C ALA A 122 1.02 -5.08 -0.43
N HIS A 123 1.06 -5.00 -1.76
CA HIS A 123 -0.09 -4.61 -2.60
C HIS A 123 -1.13 -5.72 -2.79
N THR A 124 -0.69 -6.97 -2.78
CA THR A 124 -1.55 -8.15 -3.02
C THR A 124 -2.17 -8.65 -1.72
N GLY A 125 -1.50 -8.44 -0.59
CA GLY A 125 -2.05 -8.72 0.73
C GLY A 125 -3.22 -7.78 1.06
N GLU A 126 -4.38 -8.37 1.35
CA GLU A 126 -5.50 -7.73 2.06
C GLU A 126 -6.39 -6.73 1.32
N ARG A 127 -6.57 -6.83 0.00
CA ARG A 127 -7.79 -6.23 -0.60
C ARG A 127 -9.01 -7.11 -0.35
N ALA A 128 -9.41 -7.21 0.91
CA ALA A 128 -10.71 -7.77 1.24
C ALA A 128 -11.79 -6.87 0.63
N PHE A 129 -12.69 -7.44 -0.14
CA PHE A 129 -13.86 -6.77 -0.70
C PHE A 129 -15.12 -7.53 -0.31
N PHE A 130 -16.23 -6.81 -0.26
CA PHE A 130 -17.55 -7.41 -0.13
C PHE A 130 -18.31 -7.19 -1.43
N ALA A 131 -18.95 -8.23 -1.94
CA ALA A 131 -19.83 -8.16 -3.09
C ALA A 131 -21.24 -8.59 -2.67
N LEU A 132 -22.23 -7.77 -2.97
CA LEU A 132 -23.64 -8.06 -2.72
C LEU A 132 -24.32 -8.38 -4.04
N ALA A 133 -24.83 -9.61 -4.18
CA ALA A 133 -25.66 -10.00 -5.31
C ALA A 133 -27.13 -9.94 -4.89
N LEU A 134 -27.90 -9.11 -5.60
CA LEU A 134 -29.33 -8.92 -5.41
C LEU A 134 -30.08 -9.40 -6.64
N ASP A 135 -31.02 -10.31 -6.46
CA ASP A 135 -31.97 -10.70 -7.50
C ASP A 135 -33.37 -10.91 -6.91
N ARG A 136 -34.34 -11.28 -7.76
CA ARG A 136 -35.72 -11.50 -7.32
C ARG A 136 -35.86 -12.68 -6.34
N ASN A 137 -34.87 -13.56 -6.28
CA ASN A 137 -34.86 -14.79 -5.50
C ASN A 137 -33.98 -14.67 -4.23
N GLY A 138 -33.54 -13.46 -3.88
CA GLY A 138 -32.92 -13.18 -2.58
C GLY A 138 -31.60 -12.41 -2.65
N CYS A 139 -30.95 -12.38 -1.49
CA CYS A 139 -29.73 -11.62 -1.25
C CYS A 139 -28.56 -12.57 -0.91
N ARG A 140 -27.42 -12.40 -1.57
CA ARG A 140 -26.20 -13.17 -1.28
C ARG A 140 -25.02 -12.22 -1.04
N LEU A 141 -24.37 -12.37 0.09
CA LEU A 141 -23.18 -11.62 0.46
C LEU A 141 -21.94 -12.48 0.25
N PHE A 142 -20.95 -11.91 -0.40
CA PHE A 142 -19.66 -12.54 -0.59
C PHE A 142 -18.58 -11.68 0.03
N LYS A 143 -17.61 -12.33 0.66
CA LYS A 143 -16.34 -11.74 1.07
C LYS A 143 -15.28 -12.34 0.17
N GLY A 144 -14.46 -11.51 -0.46
CA GLY A 144 -13.35 -11.97 -1.26
C GLY A 144 -12.09 -11.19 -0.96
N ASP A 145 -10.97 -11.70 -1.43
CA ASP A 145 -9.69 -11.01 -1.48
C ASP A 145 -9.02 -11.23 -2.84
N GLY A 146 -7.75 -10.86 -2.98
CA GLY A 146 -7.00 -11.06 -4.22
C GLY A 146 -6.80 -12.53 -4.64
N SER A 147 -7.23 -13.50 -3.83
CA SER A 147 -6.99 -14.93 -4.03
C SER A 147 -8.26 -15.78 -4.07
N ALA A 148 -9.30 -15.44 -3.30
CA ALA A 148 -10.51 -16.24 -3.19
C ALA A 148 -11.76 -15.39 -2.96
N ILE A 149 -12.93 -16.00 -3.13
CA ILE A 149 -14.22 -15.45 -2.74
C ILE A 149 -15.01 -16.52 -1.99
N GLU A 150 -15.55 -16.18 -0.83
CA GLU A 150 -16.41 -17.02 -0.01
C GLU A 150 -17.78 -16.36 0.16
N GLN A 151 -18.85 -17.16 0.14
CA GLN A 151 -20.18 -16.67 0.47
C GLN A 151 -20.33 -16.62 1.99
N LEU A 152 -20.73 -15.48 2.53
CA LEU A 152 -21.07 -15.33 3.93
C LEU A 152 -22.57 -15.56 4.14
N PRO A 153 -22.96 -16.19 5.27
CA PRO A 153 -24.36 -16.21 5.68
C PRO A 153 -24.82 -14.79 5.99
N ILE A 154 -26.05 -14.47 5.62
CA ILE A 154 -26.73 -13.25 6.05
C ILE A 154 -27.81 -13.68 7.03
N GLU A 155 -27.66 -13.34 8.30
CA GLU A 155 -28.75 -13.47 9.27
C GLU A 155 -29.84 -12.44 8.93
N ASP A 156 -31.09 -12.87 8.88
CA ASP A 156 -32.28 -12.07 8.53
C ASP A 156 -32.28 -11.47 7.10
N ALA A 157 -31.60 -12.08 6.12
CA ALA A 157 -31.81 -11.69 4.72
C ALA A 157 -33.23 -12.04 4.25
N PRO A 158 -33.95 -11.12 3.60
CA PRO A 158 -35.22 -11.44 2.95
C PRO A 158 -34.98 -12.55 1.91
N ALA A 159 -35.77 -13.63 1.97
CA ALA A 159 -35.57 -14.77 1.07
C ALA A 159 -35.88 -14.38 -0.38
N SER A 160 -36.59 -13.27 -0.60
CA SER A 160 -36.78 -12.66 -1.91
C SER A 160 -37.25 -11.20 -1.79
N LEU A 161 -36.95 -10.37 -2.80
CA LEU A 161 -37.63 -9.07 -2.95
C LEU A 161 -39.16 -9.21 -3.01
N ALA A 162 -39.65 -10.37 -3.46
CA ALA A 162 -41.09 -10.64 -3.55
C ALA A 162 -41.76 -10.82 -2.18
N GLU A 163 -41.06 -11.32 -1.16
CA GLU A 163 -41.59 -11.42 0.20
C GLU A 163 -41.63 -10.05 0.90
N GLU A 164 -40.71 -9.15 0.58
CA GLU A 164 -40.68 -7.81 1.18
C GLU A 164 -41.71 -6.87 0.54
N LEU A 165 -41.96 -7.02 -0.77
CA LEU A 165 -43.00 -6.26 -1.48
C LEU A 165 -44.43 -6.72 -1.13
N GLN A 166 -44.62 -7.90 -0.56
CA GLN A 166 -45.93 -8.37 -0.08
C GLN A 166 -46.46 -7.57 1.11
N TYR A 167 -45.59 -6.88 1.85
CA TYR A 167 -46.03 -6.01 2.94
C TYR A 167 -46.60 -4.66 2.46
N ASP A 168 -46.43 -4.30 1.19
CA ASP A 168 -46.88 -3.01 0.63
C ASP A 168 -48.23 -3.10 -0.13
N GLU A 169 -48.75 -4.31 -0.39
CA GLU A 169 -50.03 -4.49 -1.13
C GLU A 169 -51.29 -4.64 -0.25
N THR A 170 -51.17 -4.68 1.08
CA THR A 170 -52.35 -4.70 1.97
C THR A 170 -52.72 -3.32 2.53
N GLN A 171 -53.08 -2.40 1.63
CA GLN A 171 -54.05 -1.33 1.94
C GLN A 171 -55.06 -1.19 0.79
N GLU A 172 -55.83 -2.25 0.50
CA GLU A 172 -57.05 -2.11 -0.30
C GLU A 172 -58.24 -1.64 0.56
N SER A 173 -58.54 -0.35 0.40
CA SER A 173 -59.88 0.25 0.27
C SER A 173 -60.98 -0.18 1.24
N VAL A 174 -61.20 0.64 2.29
CA VAL A 174 -62.52 0.75 2.94
C VAL A 174 -63.40 1.64 2.07
N GLN A 175 -64.23 1.06 1.20
CA GLN A 175 -65.29 1.79 0.51
C GLN A 175 -66.58 1.76 1.34
N TYR A 176 -66.99 2.96 1.76
CA TYR A 176 -68.30 3.27 2.35
C TYR A 176 -69.40 3.13 1.29
N SER A 177 -70.45 2.34 1.56
CA SER A 177 -71.88 2.68 1.40
C SER A 177 -72.77 1.48 1.73
#